data_AF-A0A352WIY2-F1
#
_entry.id   AF-A0A352WIY2-F1
#
_cell.length_a   1.000
_cell.length_b   1.000
_cell.length_c   1.000
_cell.angle_alpha   90.00
_cell.angle_beta   90.00
_cell.angle_gamma   90.00
#
_symmetry.space_group_name_H-M   'P 1'
#
loop_
_entity.id
_entity.type
_entity.pdbx_description
1 polymer ?
#
loop_
_entity_poly.entity_id
_entity_poly.type
_entity_poly.pdbx_seq_one_letter_code
_entity_poly.pdbx_strand_id
1 'polypeptide(L)'
;HVPVKVSKGESPVKAGGKLYVIDGGMSKAYHNTTGIAGYTLIFNSHHIALGEHKPYVKGKENLADTRITEVMKRRLLISDTDEGAEIRTRIEDLKELLTAYKNGVILER
;
A
#
# COMPACT_ATOMS: atom_id res chain seq x y z
N HIS A 1 -2.35 -2.74 20.52
CA HIS A 1 -1.16 -2.10 19.91
C HIS A 1 0.08 -2.91 20.33
N VAL A 2 0.94 -3.37 19.40
CA VAL A 2 2.17 -4.10 19.71
C VAL A 2 3.39 -3.28 19.25
N PRO A 3 4.10 -2.60 20.16
CA PRO A 3 5.23 -1.75 19.80
C PRO A 3 6.42 -2.58 19.33
N VAL A 4 7.05 -2.16 18.23
CA VAL A 4 8.30 -2.74 17.72
C VAL A 4 9.48 -2.11 18.44
N LYS A 5 10.27 -2.91 19.17
CA LYS A 5 11.47 -2.44 19.89
C LYS A 5 12.67 -2.44 18.95
N VAL A 6 12.72 -1.46 18.04
CA VAL A 6 13.80 -1.31 17.05
C VAL A 6 15.16 -1.22 17.74
N SER A 7 15.22 -0.49 18.86
CA SER A 7 16.42 -0.39 19.72
C SER A 7 16.94 -1.73 20.24
N LYS A 8 16.12 -2.78 20.26
CA LYS A 8 16.49 -4.15 20.64
C LYS A 8 16.70 -5.09 19.44
N GLY A 9 16.75 -4.55 18.23
CA GLY A 9 16.92 -5.32 16.99
C GLY A 9 15.65 -6.02 16.51
N GLU A 10 14.47 -5.67 17.03
CA GLU A 10 13.22 -6.26 16.60
C GLU A 10 12.83 -5.77 15.19
N SER A 11 12.47 -6.72 14.31
CA SER A 11 12.02 -6.39 12.95
C SER A 11 10.52 -6.05 12.91
N PRO A 12 10.12 -4.99 12.20
CA PRO A 12 8.71 -4.69 11.92
C PRO A 12 8.08 -5.68 10.93
N VAL A 13 8.91 -6.40 10.17
CA VAL A 13 8.50 -7.48 9.26
C VAL A 13 8.66 -8.82 9.97
N LYS A 14 7.56 -9.54 10.16
CA LYS A 14 7.47 -10.81 10.90
C LYS A 14 6.81 -11.90 10.06
N ALA A 15 6.69 -13.10 10.63
CA ALA A 15 6.00 -14.25 10.01
C ALA A 15 6.47 -14.55 8.57
N GLY A 16 7.79 -14.47 8.34
CA GLY A 16 8.40 -14.74 7.03
C GLY A 16 7.98 -13.74 5.94
N GLY A 17 7.75 -12.47 6.30
CA GLY A 17 7.37 -11.42 5.35
C GLY A 17 5.87 -11.15 5.26
N LYS A 18 5.04 -11.93 5.96
CA LYS A 18 3.57 -11.87 5.86
C LYS A 18 2.89 -10.93 6.85
N LEU A 19 3.63 -10.44 7.85
CA LEU A 19 3.09 -9.57 8.88
C LEU A 19 3.95 -8.30 8.98
N TYR A 20 3.31 -7.17 8.71
CA TYR A 20 3.90 -5.84 8.88
C TYR A 20 3.31 -5.17 10.11
N VAL A 21 4.16 -4.90 11.11
CA VAL A 21 3.78 -4.17 12.33
C VAL A 21 4.15 -2.71 12.15
N ILE A 22 3.19 -1.93 11.64
CA ILE A 22 3.33 -0.48 11.43
C ILE A 22 2.74 0.30 12.60
N ASP A 23 3.30 0.08 13.80
CA ASP A 23 2.90 0.88 14.94
C ASP A 23 3.14 2.36 14.66
N GLY A 24 2.08 3.15 14.86
CA GLY A 24 2.14 4.59 14.81
C GLY A 24 2.88 5.09 16.05
N GLY A 25 4.16 5.38 15.89
CA GLY A 25 4.89 6.26 16.81
C GLY A 25 4.35 7.71 16.81
N MET A 26 3.09 7.94 16.41
CA MET A 26 2.38 9.20 16.63
C MET A 26 2.22 9.51 18.13
N SER A 27 2.21 8.50 18.99
CA SER A 27 2.18 8.72 20.44
C SER A 27 3.59 8.85 21.01
N LYS A 28 3.89 10.06 21.51
CA LYS A 28 5.16 10.44 22.17
C LYS A 28 5.56 9.48 23.30
N ALA A 29 4.60 8.81 23.93
CA ALA A 29 4.83 7.84 25.00
C ALA A 29 5.64 6.61 24.54
N TYR A 30 5.55 6.22 23.26
CA TYR A 30 6.23 5.02 22.75
C TYR A 30 7.62 5.30 22.18
N HIS A 31 8.00 6.56 21.92
CA HIS A 31 9.32 6.93 21.39
C HIS A 31 10.47 6.41 22.27
N ASN A 32 10.32 6.46 23.59
CA ASN A 32 11.34 5.96 24.52
C ASN A 32 11.52 4.42 24.44
N THR A 33 10.48 3.70 24.00
CA THR A 33 10.50 2.24 23.93
C THR A 33 10.93 1.73 22.55
N THR A 34 10.46 2.38 21.48
CA THR A 34 10.71 1.97 20.09
C THR A 34 12.00 2.58 19.53
N GLY A 35 12.37 3.78 19.96
CA GLY A 35 13.49 4.57 19.41
C GLY A 35 13.16 5.33 18.13
N ILE A 36 11.93 5.22 17.63
CA ILE A 36 11.48 5.81 16.36
C ILE A 36 10.09 6.47 16.51
N ALA A 37 9.75 7.37 15.59
CA ALA A 37 8.45 8.03 15.49
C ALA A 37 7.40 7.24 14.69
N GLY A 38 7.74 6.05 14.21
CA GLY A 38 6.81 5.10 13.60
C GLY A 38 7.20 4.70 12.20
N TYR A 39 6.38 3.83 11.62
CA TYR A 39 6.57 3.31 10.27
C TYR A 39 5.48 3.79 9.32
N THR A 40 5.86 4.00 8.07
CA THR A 40 4.92 4.12 6.95
C THR A 40 5.11 2.93 6.01
N LEU A 41 4.03 2.22 5.70
CA LEU A 41 4.02 1.22 4.64
C LEU A 41 3.81 1.93 3.30
N ILE A 42 4.74 1.76 2.38
CA ILE A 42 4.72 2.34 1.04
C ILE A 42 4.54 1.19 0.07
N PHE A 43 3.50 1.27 -0.75
CA PHE A 43 3.24 0.29 -1.81
C PHE A 43 3.15 0.99 -3.16
N ASN A 44 3.78 0.39 -4.18
CA ASN A 44 3.55 0.73 -5.57
C ASN A 44 3.58 -0.53 -6.44
N SER A 45 3.31 -0.38 -7.74
CA SER A 45 3.26 -1.51 -8.69
C SER A 45 4.54 -2.36 -8.81
N HIS A 46 5.67 -1.91 -8.27
CA HIS A 46 6.95 -2.61 -8.35
C HIS A 46 7.39 -3.22 -7.01
N HIS A 47 7.05 -2.63 -5.87
CA HIS A 47 7.55 -3.08 -4.57
C HIS A 47 6.74 -2.56 -3.37
N ILE A 48 6.99 -3.19 -2.21
CA ILE A 48 6.62 -2.72 -0.88
C ILE A 48 7.89 -2.20 -0.20
N ALA A 49 7.78 -1.05 0.46
CA ALA A 49 8.82 -0.48 1.30
C ALA A 49 8.28 -0.03 2.65
N LEU A 50 9.17 0.03 3.64
CA LEU A 50 8.92 0.64 4.94
C LEU A 50 9.76 1.90 5.07
N GLY A 51 9.11 3.03 5.35
CA GLY A 51 9.76 4.25 5.79
C GLY A 51 9.80 4.30 7.32
N GLU A 52 10.99 4.31 7.89
CA GLU A 52 11.23 4.45 9.33
C GLU A 52 11.42 5.93 9.68
N HIS A 53 10.50 6.50 10.45
CA HIS A 53 10.56 7.91 10.85
C HIS A 53 11.30 8.08 12.16
N LYS A 54 12.23 9.03 12.21
CA LYS A 54 12.85 9.46 13.48
C LYS A 54 12.00 10.54 14.15
N PRO A 55 12.09 10.72 15.48
CA PRO A 55 11.45 11.82 16.17
C PRO A 55 11.78 13.17 15.53
N TYR A 56 10.77 14.02 15.40
CA TYR A 56 10.95 15.34 14.81
C TYR A 56 11.94 16.19 15.60
N VAL A 57 12.95 16.72 14.91
CA VAL A 57 13.90 17.69 15.45
C VAL A 57 13.81 19.00 14.67
N LYS A 58 13.43 20.08 15.36
CA LYS A 58 13.32 21.41 14.76
C LYS A 58 14.67 21.88 14.23
N GLY A 59 14.68 22.40 12.99
CA GLY A 59 15.90 22.92 12.35
C GLY A 59 16.84 21.84 11.84
N LYS A 60 16.43 20.57 11.84
CA LYS A 60 17.13 19.47 11.17
C LYS A 60 16.27 18.87 10.07
N GLU A 61 16.91 18.14 9.18
CA GLU A 61 16.26 17.28 8.23
C GLU A 61 15.63 16.07 8.95
N ASN A 62 14.37 15.77 8.63
CA ASN A 62 13.58 14.71 9.26
C ASN A 62 13.10 13.71 8.19
N LEU A 63 14.03 13.22 7.37
CA LEU A 63 13.74 12.22 6.36
C LEU A 63 13.54 10.84 7.01
N ALA A 64 12.63 10.06 6.43
CA ALA A 64 12.43 8.67 6.81
C ALA A 64 13.48 7.77 6.13
N ASP A 65 14.07 6.87 6.89
CA ASP A 65 14.96 5.84 6.35
C ASP A 65 14.08 4.79 5.65
N THR A 66 14.13 4.75 4.32
CA THR A 66 13.25 3.89 3.52
C THR A 66 13.97 2.62 3.10
N ARG A 67 13.36 1.45 3.34
CA ARG A 67 13.87 0.15 2.92
C ARG A 67 12.82 -0.65 2.17
N ILE A 68 13.18 -1.15 0.99
CA ILE A 68 12.36 -2.11 0.24
C ILE A 68 12.32 -3.42 1.01
N THR A 69 11.12 -3.92 1.29
CA THR A 69 10.89 -5.17 2.02
C THR A 69 10.45 -6.30 1.12
N GLU A 70 9.83 -5.98 -0.03
CA GLU A 70 9.38 -6.96 -1.00
C GLU A 70 9.38 -6.37 -2.41
N VAL A 71 9.88 -7.12 -3.39
CA VAL A 71 9.84 -6.74 -4.82
C VAL A 71 8.82 -7.62 -5.51
N MET A 72 7.92 -6.99 -6.28
CA MET A 72 6.92 -7.71 -7.06
C MET A 72 7.62 -8.49 -8.18
N LYS A 73 7.24 -9.75 -8.40
CA LYS A 73 7.80 -10.60 -9.47
C LYS A 73 7.60 -10.00 -10.87
N ARG A 74 6.51 -9.26 -11.04
CA ARG A 74 6.19 -8.45 -12.22
C ARG A 74 5.49 -7.18 -11.77
N ARG A 75 5.51 -6.16 -12.62
CA ARG A 75 4.73 -4.94 -12.37
C ARG A 75 3.24 -5.29 -12.25
N LEU A 76 2.60 -4.84 -11.18
CA LEU A 76 1.17 -4.93 -10.99
C LEU A 76 0.45 -3.83 -11.76
N LEU A 77 -0.60 -4.20 -12.48
CA LEU A 77 -1.43 -3.30 -13.29
C LEU A 77 -2.83 -3.21 -12.69
N ILE A 78 -3.59 -2.19 -13.08
CA ILE A 78 -5.02 -2.09 -12.71
C ILE A 78 -5.77 -3.34 -13.16
N SER A 79 -5.37 -3.96 -14.28
CA SER A 79 -5.97 -5.21 -14.74
C SER A 79 -5.85 -6.38 -13.75
N ASP A 80 -4.90 -6.32 -12.82
CA ASP A 80 -4.66 -7.34 -11.80
C ASP A 80 -5.46 -7.11 -10.52
N THR A 81 -6.20 -6.01 -10.41
CA THR A 81 -7.03 -5.67 -9.25
C THR A 81 -8.49 -6.03 -9.48
N ASP A 82 -9.27 -6.05 -8.40
CA ASP A 82 -10.73 -6.24 -8.46
C ASP A 82 -11.39 -5.12 -9.27
N GLU A 83 -10.95 -3.87 -9.12
CA GLU A 83 -11.38 -2.74 -9.95
C GLU A 83 -11.14 -3.01 -11.45
N GLY A 84 -10.01 -3.64 -11.80
CA GLY A 84 -9.74 -4.06 -13.17
C GLY A 84 -10.76 -5.07 -13.70
N ALA A 85 -11.27 -5.95 -12.84
CA ALA A 85 -12.32 -6.90 -13.20
C ALA A 85 -13.68 -6.20 -13.41
N GLU A 86 -14.01 -5.22 -12.57
CA GLU A 86 -15.20 -4.39 -12.72
C GLU A 86 -15.18 -3.58 -14.01
N ILE A 87 -14.03 -2.94 -14.32
CA ILE A 87 -13.84 -2.18 -15.56
C ILE A 87 -14.03 -3.08 -16.78
N ARG A 88 -13.46 -4.31 -16.77
CA ARG A 88 -13.64 -5.27 -17.86
C ARG A 88 -15.10 -5.67 -18.03
N THR A 89 -15.80 -5.92 -16.93
CA THR A 89 -17.23 -6.26 -16.95
C THR A 89 -18.02 -5.12 -17.61
N ARG A 90 -17.80 -3.88 -17.17
CA ARG A 90 -18.47 -2.71 -17.75
C ARG A 90 -18.15 -2.50 -19.23
N ILE A 91 -16.94 -2.85 -19.68
CA ILE A 91 -16.58 -2.80 -21.10
C ILE A 91 -17.42 -3.80 -21.89
N GLU A 92 -17.58 -5.03 -21.39
CA GLU A 92 -18.40 -6.05 -22.07
C GLU A 92 -19.88 -5.66 -22.09
N ASP A 93 -20.42 -5.15 -20.98
CA ASP A 93 -21.81 -4.64 -20.94
C ASP A 93 -22.05 -3.54 -21.97
N LEU A 94 -21.09 -2.61 -22.12
CA LEU A 94 -21.19 -1.53 -23.12
C LEU A 94 -21.08 -2.05 -24.55
N LYS A 95 -20.29 -3.10 -24.80
CA LYS A 95 -20.20 -3.74 -26.12
C LYS A 95 -21.49 -4.47 -26.47
N GLU A 96 -22.11 -5.14 -25.50
CA GLU A 96 -23.40 -5.79 -25.67
C GLU A 96 -24.48 -4.74 -25.98
N LEU A 97 -24.54 -3.67 -25.19
CA LEU A 97 -25.46 -2.55 -25.41
C LEU A 97 -25.29 -1.94 -26.81
N LEU A 98 -24.05 -1.69 -27.24
CA LEU A 98 -23.76 -1.18 -28.58
C LEU A 98 -24.21 -2.14 -29.69
N THR A 99 -24.08 -3.44 -29.46
CA THR A 99 -24.49 -4.48 -30.41
C THR A 99 -26.01 -4.56 -30.51
N ALA A 100 -26.71 -4.54 -29.38
CA ALA A 100 -28.17 -4.53 -29.33
C ALA A 100 -28.75 -3.29 -30.04
N TYR A 101 -28.10 -2.13 -29.87
CA TYR A 101 -28.46 -0.91 -30.59
C TYR A 101 -28.27 -1.04 -32.10
N LYS A 102 -27.09 -1.49 -32.55
CA LYS A 102 -26.79 -1.66 -33.99
C LYS A 102 -27.71 -2.66 -34.69
N ASN A 103 -28.16 -3.69 -33.98
CA ASN A 103 -29.04 -4.72 -34.51
C ASN A 103 -30.53 -4.34 -34.44
N GLY A 104 -30.86 -3.14 -33.95
CA GLY A 104 -32.24 -2.67 -33.83
C GLY A 104 -33.05 -3.37 -32.72
N VAL A 105 -32.38 -4.10 -31.82
CA VAL A 105 -33.01 -4.70 -30.63
C VAL A 105 -33.38 -3.61 -29.63
N ILE A 106 -32.54 -2.58 -29.52
CA ILE A 106 -32.81 -1.36 -28.76
C ILE A 106 -32.97 -0.22 -29.78
N LEU A 107 -34.10 0.48 -29.72
CA LEU A 107 -34.40 1.61 -30.59
C LEU A 107 -33.83 2.91 -30.00
N GLU A 108 -33.29 3.76 -30.87
CA GLU A 108 -33.01 5.16 -30.53
C GLU A 108 -34.34 5.86 -30.20
N ARG A 109 -34.35 6.69 -29.16
CA ARG A 109 -35.51 7.51 -28.80
C ARG A 109 -35.33 8.93 -29.31
#